data_AF-A0A7S4ASN2-F1
#
_entry.id   AF-A0A7S4ASN2-F1
#
_cell.length_a   1.000
_cell.length_b   1.000
_cell.length_c   1.000
_cell.angle_alpha   90.00
_cell.angle_beta   90.00
_cell.angle_gamma   90.00
#
_symmetry.space_group_name_H-M   'P 1'
#
loop_
_entity.id
_entity.type
_entity.pdbx_description
1 polymer ?
#
loop_
_entity_poly.entity_id
_entity_poly.type
_entity_poly.pdbx_seq_one_letter_code
_entity_poly.pdbx_strand_id
1 'polypeptide(L)'
;MVYDWGNGEDINYPIDNCMSIQRYKTIDSSQFRSCLVVDENKRTNRIFAKISRQSANYHLAHPKNIQSLIETLNNIIQSKPEVKRGTKCDSINTGYGIMGIRPDRNTPNNGPYAFKKTVSDERKRELQKETMKIVRHLQQSLGAIKYHVHREMSIMKQIVDGTSLTAIQDYEIAFSICRDYHSKCHIDHDMFFTVATVVGPDSNNADDIIYYFVFPTYGKFGIKIPLRSGDTLLFNPSIPHSCSNPKTKGCFIMSAYVSKKTVLNSNVL
;
A
#
# COMPACT_ATOMS: atom_id res chain seq x y z
N MET A 1 16.38 -1.15 -13.69
CA MET A 1 17.40 -0.34 -13.02
C MET A 1 16.91 0.02 -11.63
N VAL A 2 17.74 -0.16 -10.60
CA VAL A 2 17.43 0.21 -9.21
C VAL A 2 18.19 1.50 -8.92
N TYR A 3 17.49 2.52 -8.46
CA TYR A 3 18.10 3.78 -8.04
C TYR A 3 17.96 3.91 -6.51
N ASP A 4 19.10 4.11 -5.84
CA ASP A 4 19.20 4.51 -4.42
C ASP A 4 19.37 6.03 -4.37
N TRP A 5 18.45 6.76 -3.72
CA TRP A 5 18.45 8.24 -3.74
C TRP A 5 18.46 8.86 -2.34
N GLY A 6 19.33 9.86 -2.17
CA GLY A 6 19.50 10.66 -0.95
C GLY A 6 18.50 11.81 -0.82
N ASN A 7 18.41 12.35 0.40
CA ASN A 7 17.45 13.37 0.84
C ASN A 7 17.34 14.57 -0.10
N GLY A 8 16.10 14.99 -0.34
CA GLY A 8 15.77 16.09 -1.23
C GLY A 8 16.34 17.42 -0.75
N GLU A 9 17.21 17.98 -1.56
CA GLU A 9 17.33 19.42 -1.81
C GLU A 9 17.39 19.63 -3.32
N ASP A 10 17.12 20.87 -3.72
CA ASP A 10 16.44 21.29 -4.94
C ASP A 10 17.03 20.87 -6.31
N ILE A 11 16.09 20.91 -7.26
CA ILE A 11 16.18 20.63 -8.67
C ILE A 11 17.29 21.45 -9.34
N ASN A 12 18.30 20.76 -9.87
CA ASN A 12 18.84 21.01 -11.21
C ASN A 12 19.48 19.71 -11.70
N TYR A 13 18.92 19.14 -12.76
CA TYR A 13 19.50 18.00 -13.45
C TYR A 13 20.88 18.39 -13.99
N PRO A 14 21.94 17.69 -13.54
CA PRO A 14 22.70 16.86 -14.47
C PRO A 14 22.69 15.41 -14.00
N ILE A 15 22.26 14.53 -14.88
CA ILE A 15 22.35 13.07 -14.74
C ILE A 15 23.83 12.70 -14.82
N ASP A 16 24.63 12.98 -13.79
CA ASP A 16 26.06 12.59 -13.86
C ASP A 16 26.79 12.48 -12.52
N ASN A 17 26.11 12.36 -11.38
CA ASN A 17 26.82 11.99 -10.16
C ASN A 17 26.06 10.98 -9.28
N CYS A 18 26.70 9.82 -9.15
CA CYS A 18 26.44 8.73 -8.20
C CYS A 18 25.22 7.83 -8.51
N MET A 19 25.20 7.21 -9.69
CA MET A 19 24.33 6.07 -10.00
C MET A 19 25.12 4.76 -9.99
N SER A 20 25.15 4.05 -8.86
CA SER A 20 25.56 2.63 -8.90
C SER A 20 24.33 1.80 -9.30
N ILE A 21 24.32 1.32 -10.56
CA ILE A 21 23.35 0.32 -11.01
C ILE A 21 23.67 -0.97 -10.27
N GLN A 22 23.00 -1.24 -9.15
CA GLN A 22 23.21 -2.46 -8.39
C GLN A 22 22.15 -3.52 -8.73
N ARG A 23 22.64 -4.69 -9.17
CA ARG A 23 21.81 -5.89 -9.38
C ARG A 23 21.46 -6.51 -8.03
N TYR A 24 20.50 -5.93 -7.34
CA TYR A 24 20.04 -6.45 -6.06
C TYR A 24 19.07 -7.63 -6.25
N LYS A 25 19.42 -8.80 -5.70
CA LYS A 25 18.46 -9.91 -5.47
C LYS A 25 17.44 -9.56 -4.38
N THR A 26 17.86 -8.72 -3.43
CA THR A 26 17.06 -8.17 -2.34
C THR A 26 17.29 -6.67 -2.30
N ILE A 27 16.23 -5.87 -2.41
CA ILE A 27 16.30 -4.40 -2.39
C ILE A 27 15.77 -3.91 -1.06
N ASP A 28 16.64 -3.31 -0.25
CA ASP A 28 16.28 -2.75 1.03
C ASP A 28 16.60 -1.26 1.06
N SER A 29 15.61 -0.46 1.46
CA SER A 29 15.81 0.97 1.74
C SER A 29 16.60 1.10 3.03
N SER A 30 17.67 1.89 3.00
CA SER A 30 18.34 2.26 4.25
C SER A 30 17.42 3.14 5.10
N GLN A 31 17.85 3.43 6.33
CA GLN A 31 17.16 4.41 7.18
C GLN A 31 16.97 5.76 6.47
N PHE A 32 17.91 6.14 5.60
CA PHE A 32 18.01 7.50 5.06
C PHE A 32 17.64 7.62 3.58
N ARG A 33 17.49 6.51 2.84
CA ARG A 33 17.31 6.54 1.39
C ARG A 33 16.13 5.72 0.92
N SER A 34 15.38 6.30 -0.02
CA SER A 34 14.30 5.59 -0.70
C SER A 34 14.88 4.82 -1.88
N CYS A 35 14.30 3.65 -2.16
CA CYS A 35 14.66 2.84 -3.34
C CYS A 35 13.56 2.96 -4.39
N LEU A 36 13.91 3.38 -5.61
CA LEU A 36 13.00 3.42 -6.75
C LEU A 36 13.48 2.42 -7.82
N VAL A 37 12.56 1.60 -8.33
CA VAL A 37 12.87 0.66 -9.40
C VAL A 37 11.97 0.92 -10.60
N VAL A 38 12.61 1.04 -11.77
CA VAL A 38 11.94 1.22 -13.07
C VAL A 38 12.34 0.12 -14.04
N ASP A 39 11.42 -0.19 -14.95
CA ASP A 39 11.67 -1.09 -16.08
C ASP A 39 12.61 -0.40 -17.09
N GLU A 40 13.71 -1.08 -17.45
CA GLU A 40 14.72 -0.54 -18.36
C GLU A 40 14.22 -0.44 -19.80
N ASN A 41 13.38 -1.38 -20.21
CA ASN A 41 12.83 -1.46 -21.56
C ASN A 41 11.61 -0.55 -21.73
N LYS A 42 10.99 -0.16 -20.61
CA LYS A 42 9.82 0.72 -20.55
C LYS A 42 10.05 1.73 -19.44
N ARG A 43 10.91 2.75 -19.68
CA ARG A 43 11.32 3.72 -18.65
C ARG A 43 10.16 4.45 -17.95
N THR A 44 8.97 4.47 -18.54
CA THR A 44 7.74 5.00 -17.94
C THR A 44 7.04 4.01 -16.98
N ASN A 45 7.36 2.73 -17.03
CA ASN A 45 6.85 1.69 -16.13
C ASN A 45 7.72 1.63 -14.87
N ARG A 46 7.31 2.42 -13.88
CA ARG A 46 7.79 2.23 -12.51
C ARG A 46 7.26 0.90 -11.99
N ILE A 47 8.13 0.18 -11.30
CA ILE A 47 7.81 -1.12 -10.72
C ILE A 47 7.34 -0.92 -9.28
N PHE A 48 8.21 -0.31 -8.47
CA PHE A 48 7.89 0.07 -7.10
C PHE A 48 8.82 1.17 -6.60
N ALA A 49 8.44 1.79 -5.49
CA ALA A 49 9.25 2.63 -4.65
C ALA A 49 9.11 2.18 -3.19
N LYS A 50 10.22 1.84 -2.54
CA LYS A 50 10.27 1.61 -1.09
C LYS A 50 10.76 2.90 -0.43
N ILE A 51 9.94 3.47 0.44
CA ILE A 51 10.24 4.74 1.11
C ILE A 51 11.31 4.51 2.18
N SER A 52 12.24 5.47 2.32
CA SER A 52 13.22 5.45 3.41
C SER A 52 12.52 5.30 4.76
N ARG A 53 13.17 4.60 5.68
CA ARG A 53 12.55 4.37 6.98
C ARG A 53 12.39 5.66 7.75
N GLN A 54 13.32 6.61 7.67
CA GLN A 54 13.16 7.93 8.28
C GLN A 54 11.89 8.66 7.79
N SER A 55 11.61 8.63 6.49
CA SER A 55 10.41 9.27 5.93
C SER A 55 9.12 8.49 6.21
N ALA A 56 9.21 7.16 6.35
CA ALA A 56 8.08 6.31 6.75
C ALA A 56 7.82 6.30 8.28
N ASN A 57 8.86 6.52 9.09
CA ASN A 57 8.88 6.22 10.53
C ASN A 57 8.12 7.23 11.39
N TYR A 58 7.79 8.43 10.90
CA TYR A 58 7.29 9.47 11.80
C TYR A 58 5.91 9.19 12.41
N HIS A 59 5.07 8.32 11.82
CA HIS A 59 3.72 8.09 12.34
C HIS A 59 3.34 6.62 12.58
N LEU A 60 3.68 5.68 11.68
CA LEU A 60 3.22 4.29 11.78
C LEU A 60 4.22 3.35 12.47
N ALA A 61 5.48 3.74 12.60
CA ALA A 61 6.55 2.92 13.18
C ALA A 61 6.89 3.26 14.64
N HIS A 62 6.32 4.34 15.19
CA HIS A 62 6.57 4.70 16.59
C HIS A 62 5.93 3.65 17.52
N PRO A 63 6.63 3.06 18.51
CA PRO A 63 6.10 1.96 19.32
C PRO A 63 4.75 2.26 19.97
N LYS A 64 4.59 3.49 20.51
CA LYS A 64 3.32 3.98 21.08
C LYS A 64 2.15 4.00 20.07
N ASN A 65 2.44 4.21 18.79
CA ASN A 65 1.43 4.26 17.73
C ASN A 65 1.16 2.87 17.15
N ILE A 66 2.15 1.97 17.14
CA ILE A 66 2.01 0.60 16.65
C ILE A 66 0.93 -0.15 17.43
N GLN A 67 0.92 -0.05 18.75
CA GLN A 67 -0.08 -0.74 19.58
C GLN A 67 -1.50 -0.24 19.27
N SER A 68 -1.70 1.09 19.26
CA SER A 68 -2.99 1.70 18.91
C SER A 68 -3.40 1.35 17.47
N LEU A 69 -2.45 1.31 16.54
CA LEU A 69 -2.69 0.89 15.17
C LEU A 69 -3.17 -0.56 15.12
N ILE A 70 -2.48 -1.50 15.78
CA ILE A 70 -2.87 -2.92 15.85
C ILE A 70 -4.28 -3.06 16.42
N GLU A 71 -4.62 -2.33 17.47
CA GLU A 71 -5.97 -2.31 18.06
C GLU A 71 -7.02 -1.83 17.05
N THR A 72 -6.77 -0.70 16.37
CA THR A 72 -7.64 -0.22 15.28
C THR A 72 -7.81 -1.27 14.17
N LEU A 73 -6.72 -1.91 13.72
CA LEU A 73 -6.78 -2.94 12.67
C LEU A 73 -7.62 -4.14 13.10
N ASN A 74 -7.47 -4.58 14.36
CA ASN A 74 -8.27 -5.64 14.95
C ASN A 74 -9.75 -5.28 14.99
N ASN A 75 -10.06 -4.07 15.44
CA ASN A 75 -11.42 -3.56 15.49
C ASN A 75 -12.07 -3.53 14.10
N ILE A 76 -11.32 -3.14 13.06
CA ILE A 76 -11.81 -3.15 11.68
C ILE A 76 -12.10 -4.60 11.23
N ILE A 77 -11.15 -5.53 11.39
CA ILE A 77 -11.36 -6.93 10.99
C ILE A 77 -12.58 -7.54 11.70
N GLN A 78 -12.70 -7.34 13.01
CA GLN A 78 -13.81 -7.88 13.80
C GLN A 78 -15.17 -7.30 13.40
N SER A 79 -15.19 -6.06 12.90
CA SER A 79 -16.40 -5.36 12.46
C SER A 79 -16.84 -5.70 11.04
N LYS A 80 -16.00 -6.40 10.26
CA LYS A 80 -16.29 -6.77 8.87
C LYS A 80 -16.83 -8.19 8.77
N PRO A 81 -17.80 -8.47 7.89
CA PRO A 81 -18.29 -9.83 7.66
C PRO A 81 -17.12 -10.76 7.31
N GLU A 82 -17.18 -12.02 7.74
CA GLU A 82 -16.18 -12.99 7.32
C GLU A 82 -16.24 -13.16 5.81
N VAL A 83 -15.24 -12.61 5.14
CA VAL A 83 -15.11 -12.79 3.71
C VAL A 83 -14.41 -14.13 3.52
N LYS A 84 -15.19 -15.18 3.23
CA LYS A 84 -14.66 -16.33 2.49
C LYS A 84 -14.29 -15.79 1.10
N ARG A 85 -13.16 -15.10 0.96
CA ARG A 85 -12.66 -14.70 -0.36
C ARG A 85 -12.23 -16.02 -1.00
N GLY A 86 -13.18 -16.67 -1.67
CA GLY A 86 -12.94 -17.92 -2.37
C GLY A 86 -11.79 -17.71 -3.34
N THR A 87 -10.77 -18.56 -3.25
CA THR A 87 -9.92 -19.15 -4.32
C THR A 87 -9.51 -18.30 -5.53
N LYS A 88 -9.81 -17.01 -5.58
CA LYS A 88 -9.23 -16.05 -6.52
C LYS A 88 -7.91 -15.65 -5.90
N CYS A 89 -6.86 -16.32 -6.38
CA CYS A 89 -5.43 -16.06 -6.11
C CYS A 89 -4.79 -16.82 -4.93
N ASP A 90 -5.44 -17.85 -4.37
CA ASP A 90 -4.86 -18.73 -3.32
C ASP A 90 -4.24 -17.98 -2.13
N SER A 91 -4.69 -16.76 -1.85
CA SER A 91 -4.23 -16.00 -0.69
C SER A 91 -4.81 -16.62 0.58
N ILE A 92 -3.95 -16.99 1.52
CA ILE A 92 -4.37 -17.51 2.82
C ILE A 92 -4.18 -16.39 3.84
N ASN A 93 -5.18 -16.21 4.70
CA ASN A 93 -5.21 -15.20 5.73
C ASN A 93 -6.03 -15.67 6.94
N THR A 94 -5.80 -15.06 8.09
CA THR A 94 -6.50 -15.38 9.36
C THR A 94 -7.50 -14.29 9.77
N GLY A 95 -7.58 -13.21 9.00
CA GLY A 95 -8.52 -12.12 9.19
C GLY A 95 -8.39 -11.08 8.09
N TYR A 96 -9.51 -10.61 7.57
CA TYR A 96 -9.54 -9.68 6.45
C TYR A 96 -10.65 -8.63 6.63
N GLY A 97 -10.31 -7.37 6.38
CA GLY A 97 -11.25 -6.26 6.43
C GLY A 97 -10.98 -5.30 5.28
N ILE A 98 -12.05 -4.74 4.70
CA ILE A 98 -11.93 -3.65 3.73
C ILE A 98 -12.85 -2.50 4.15
N MET A 99 -12.31 -1.29 4.06
CA MET A 99 -12.97 -0.01 4.26
C MET A 99 -12.94 0.80 2.96
N GLY A 100 -13.77 1.84 2.85
CA GLY A 100 -13.95 2.60 1.62
C GLY A 100 -15.14 2.09 0.83
N ILE A 101 -15.08 2.24 -0.49
CA ILE A 101 -16.22 1.98 -1.37
C ILE A 101 -15.85 1.03 -2.50
N ARG A 102 -16.88 0.33 -2.95
CA ARG A 102 -16.83 -0.66 -4.01
C ARG A 102 -18.07 -0.54 -4.90
N PRO A 103 -18.04 -1.17 -6.07
CA PRO A 103 -19.24 -1.49 -6.80
C PRO A 103 -20.23 -2.23 -5.90
N ASP A 104 -21.44 -1.70 -5.78
CA ASP A 104 -22.54 -2.44 -5.18
C ASP A 104 -22.80 -3.68 -6.05
N ARG A 105 -23.16 -4.79 -5.41
CA ARG A 105 -23.54 -6.02 -6.11
C ARG A 105 -24.99 -5.96 -6.60
N ASN A 106 -25.81 -5.14 -5.94
CA ASN A 106 -27.25 -5.11 -6.14
C ASN A 106 -27.72 -3.87 -6.89
N THR A 107 -26.86 -2.86 -7.04
CA THR A 107 -27.16 -1.62 -7.76
C THR A 107 -26.04 -1.34 -8.76
N PRO A 108 -26.31 -0.60 -9.85
CA PRO A 108 -25.27 -0.16 -10.78
C PRO A 108 -24.31 0.87 -10.14
N ASN A 109 -24.61 1.34 -8.94
CA ASN A 109 -23.86 2.38 -8.25
C ASN A 109 -22.73 1.81 -7.38
N ASN A 110 -21.86 2.72 -6.95
CA ASN A 110 -20.89 2.43 -5.90
C ASN A 110 -21.57 2.53 -4.51
N GLY A 111 -21.08 1.73 -3.56
CA GLY A 111 -21.56 1.69 -2.18
C GLY A 111 -20.50 1.20 -1.19
N PRO A 112 -20.65 1.53 0.11
CA PRO A 112 -19.61 1.26 1.10
C PRO A 112 -19.42 -0.24 1.32
N TYR A 113 -18.22 -0.64 1.72
CA TYR A 113 -17.99 -2.01 2.17
C TYR A 113 -18.86 -2.34 3.39
N ALA A 114 -19.59 -3.45 3.30
CA ALA A 114 -20.49 -3.92 4.36
C ALA A 114 -19.79 -4.08 5.72
N PHE A 115 -20.54 -3.81 6.78
CA PHE A 115 -20.19 -4.13 8.16
C PHE A 115 -21.07 -5.30 8.64
N LYS A 116 -20.66 -5.98 9.72
CA LYS A 116 -21.57 -6.92 10.42
C LYS A 116 -22.79 -6.15 10.92
N LYS A 117 -23.97 -6.78 10.90
CA LYS A 117 -25.24 -6.18 11.37
C LYS A 117 -25.18 -5.71 12.83
N THR A 118 -24.31 -6.31 13.63
CA THR A 118 -24.10 -6.00 15.06
C THR A 118 -23.30 -4.72 15.29
N VAL A 119 -22.68 -4.13 14.26
CA VAL A 119 -21.88 -2.90 14.41
C VAL A 119 -22.80 -1.69 14.31
N SER A 120 -22.80 -0.84 15.33
CA SER A 120 -23.58 0.41 15.37
C SER A 120 -23.07 1.44 14.35
N ASP A 121 -23.95 2.35 13.93
CA ASP A 121 -23.57 3.42 12.98
C ASP A 121 -22.56 4.42 13.55
N GLU A 122 -22.56 4.62 14.86
CA GLU A 122 -21.52 5.38 15.56
C GLU A 122 -20.15 4.70 15.40
N ARG A 123 -20.07 3.39 15.68
CA ARG A 123 -18.82 2.64 15.56
C ARG A 123 -18.34 2.58 14.10
N LYS A 124 -19.25 2.47 13.13
CA LYS A 124 -18.90 2.54 11.69
C LYS A 124 -18.19 3.86 11.37
N ARG A 125 -18.75 4.99 11.82
CA ARG A 125 -18.18 6.34 11.60
C ARG A 125 -16.82 6.51 12.27
N GLU A 126 -16.67 5.97 13.48
CA GLU A 126 -15.39 5.98 14.20
C GLU A 126 -14.30 5.21 13.45
N LEU A 127 -14.59 3.97 13.03
CA LEU A 127 -13.65 3.13 12.27
C LEU A 127 -13.29 3.74 10.91
N GLN A 128 -14.25 4.41 10.26
CA GLN A 128 -13.99 5.19 9.04
C GLN A 128 -13.02 6.34 9.32
N LYS A 129 -13.22 7.10 10.40
CA LYS A 129 -12.34 8.20 10.81
C LYS A 129 -10.92 7.71 11.11
N GLU A 130 -10.79 6.59 11.84
CA GLU A 130 -9.50 5.96 12.12
C GLU A 130 -8.79 5.49 10.85
N THR A 131 -9.53 4.82 9.96
CA THR A 131 -9.03 4.40 8.65
C THR A 131 -8.47 5.57 7.85
N MET A 132 -9.20 6.69 7.81
CA MET A 132 -8.74 7.88 7.07
C MET A 132 -7.48 8.50 7.67
N LYS A 133 -7.26 8.41 9.00
CA LYS A 133 -5.99 8.83 9.60
C LYS A 133 -4.82 7.97 9.09
N ILE A 134 -5.01 6.65 9.01
CA ILE A 134 -4.00 5.72 8.50
C ILE A 134 -3.68 6.02 7.03
N VAL A 135 -4.71 6.18 6.19
CA VAL A 135 -4.54 6.51 4.76
C VAL A 135 -3.80 7.84 4.58
N ARG A 136 -4.11 8.86 5.37
CA ARG A 136 -3.38 10.14 5.34
C ARG A 136 -1.90 9.98 5.70
N HIS A 137 -1.58 9.16 6.71
CA HIS A 137 -0.18 8.88 7.04
C HIS A 137 0.56 8.15 5.92
N LEU A 138 -0.09 7.20 5.26
CA LEU A 138 0.46 6.54 4.08
C LEU A 138 0.71 7.53 2.92
N GLN A 139 -0.22 8.46 2.68
CA GLN A 139 -0.02 9.49 1.66
C GLN A 139 1.12 10.45 2.03
N GLN A 140 1.22 10.84 3.31
CA GLN A 140 2.28 11.73 3.80
C GLN A 140 3.67 11.12 3.63
N SER A 141 3.85 9.82 3.89
CA SER A 141 5.15 9.16 3.75
C SER A 141 5.67 9.17 2.30
N LEU A 142 4.77 9.22 1.31
CA LEU A 142 5.14 9.33 -0.10
C LEU A 142 5.68 10.73 -0.48
N GLY A 143 5.56 11.72 0.41
CA GLY A 143 6.11 13.07 0.20
C GLY A 143 7.59 13.06 -0.19
N ALA A 144 8.37 12.14 0.39
CA ALA A 144 9.80 11.99 0.13
C ALA A 144 10.15 11.60 -1.32
N ILE A 145 9.20 11.01 -2.05
CA ILE A 145 9.38 10.60 -3.44
C ILE A 145 8.45 11.34 -4.40
N LYS A 146 7.75 12.38 -3.92
CA LYS A 146 6.66 13.07 -4.64
C LYS A 146 7.06 13.53 -6.04
N TYR A 147 8.27 14.04 -6.23
CA TYR A 147 8.73 14.51 -7.55
C TYR A 147 8.96 13.38 -8.54
N HIS A 148 9.40 12.23 -8.04
CA HIS A 148 9.57 11.07 -8.88
C HIS A 148 8.21 10.53 -9.24
N VAL A 149 7.38 10.19 -8.27
CA VAL A 149 6.05 9.60 -8.53
C VAL A 149 4.98 10.68 -8.70
N HIS A 150 5.33 11.84 -9.25
CA HIS A 150 4.46 13.01 -9.27
C HIS A 150 3.14 12.76 -9.98
N ARG A 151 3.15 11.96 -11.05
CA ARG A 151 1.93 11.60 -11.78
C ARG A 151 1.02 10.73 -10.92
N GLU A 152 1.57 9.69 -10.32
CA GLU A 152 0.86 8.75 -9.45
C GLU A 152 0.36 9.44 -8.16
N MET A 153 1.20 10.29 -7.58
CA MET A 153 0.91 11.09 -6.38
C MET A 153 -0.06 12.22 -6.64
N SER A 154 -0.06 12.84 -7.82
CA SER A 154 -1.04 13.87 -8.15
C SER A 154 -2.43 13.28 -8.20
N ILE A 155 -2.57 12.10 -8.81
CA ILE A 155 -3.82 11.37 -8.84
C ILE A 155 -4.24 10.97 -7.41
N MET A 156 -3.34 10.37 -6.63
CA MET A 156 -3.63 10.00 -5.24
C MET A 156 -3.95 11.20 -4.36
N LYS A 157 -3.24 12.31 -4.51
CA LYS A 157 -3.47 13.56 -3.77
C LYS A 157 -4.80 14.20 -4.14
N GLN A 158 -5.15 14.23 -5.43
CA GLN A 158 -6.46 14.70 -5.88
C GLN A 158 -7.60 13.84 -5.32
N ILE A 159 -7.36 12.54 -5.18
CA ILE A 159 -8.30 11.61 -4.54
C ILE A 159 -8.41 11.87 -3.03
N VAL A 160 -7.29 12.07 -2.31
CA VAL A 160 -7.30 12.23 -0.84
C VAL A 160 -7.73 13.64 -0.39
N ASP A 161 -7.32 14.68 -1.11
CA ASP A 161 -7.59 16.08 -0.75
C ASP A 161 -9.00 16.55 -1.13
N GLY A 162 -9.75 15.72 -1.88
CA GLY A 162 -11.13 15.97 -2.28
C GLY A 162 -11.22 16.90 -3.50
N THR A 163 -11.60 16.33 -4.65
CA THR A 163 -12.24 17.05 -5.78
C THR A 163 -11.47 18.22 -6.42
N SER A 164 -10.78 17.94 -7.54
CA SER A 164 -10.83 18.76 -8.78
C SER A 164 -10.02 18.09 -9.90
N LEU A 165 -10.58 17.03 -10.48
CA LEU A 165 -10.35 16.68 -11.88
C LEU A 165 -11.71 16.31 -12.44
N THR A 166 -12.18 17.05 -13.44
CA THR A 166 -13.43 16.80 -14.18
C THR A 166 -13.44 15.46 -14.95
N ALA A 167 -12.48 14.56 -14.71
CA ALA A 167 -12.41 13.20 -15.28
C ALA A 167 -12.31 12.08 -14.22
N ILE A 168 -12.29 12.41 -12.92
CA ILE A 168 -12.14 11.45 -11.81
C ILE A 168 -13.08 11.91 -10.68
N GLN A 169 -14.37 11.98 -10.97
CA GLN A 169 -15.29 12.72 -10.11
C GLN A 169 -15.77 12.02 -8.84
N ASP A 170 -15.55 10.71 -8.62
CA ASP A 170 -15.97 10.04 -7.36
C ASP A 170 -15.18 8.74 -7.04
N TYR A 171 -13.85 8.79 -6.86
CA TYR A 171 -13.10 7.60 -6.41
C TYR A 171 -12.79 7.64 -4.92
N GLU A 172 -13.48 6.80 -4.18
CA GLU A 172 -13.24 6.56 -2.76
C GLU A 172 -12.18 5.45 -2.60
N ILE A 173 -11.05 5.81 -2.01
CA ILE A 173 -9.95 4.88 -1.71
C ILE A 173 -10.49 3.66 -0.97
N ALA A 174 -10.19 2.48 -1.50
CA ALA A 174 -10.35 1.25 -0.76
C ALA A 174 -9.13 1.07 0.14
N PHE A 175 -9.37 0.76 1.41
CA PHE A 175 -8.34 0.43 2.38
C PHE A 175 -8.54 -1.01 2.82
N SER A 176 -7.63 -1.89 2.42
CA SER A 176 -7.66 -3.30 2.83
C SER A 176 -6.68 -3.56 3.96
N ILE A 177 -7.07 -4.46 4.86
CA ILE A 177 -6.29 -4.92 6.00
C ILE A 177 -6.37 -6.43 6.00
N CYS A 178 -5.23 -7.07 6.18
CA CYS A 178 -5.16 -8.51 6.26
C CYS A 178 -4.18 -8.94 7.35
N ARG A 179 -4.63 -9.84 8.23
CA ARG A 179 -3.78 -10.50 9.23
C ARG A 179 -3.20 -11.78 8.64
N ASP A 180 -1.91 -12.00 8.89
CA ASP A 180 -1.12 -13.15 8.45
C ASP A 180 -1.23 -13.41 6.94
N TYR A 181 -1.23 -12.33 6.16
CA TYR A 181 -1.43 -12.40 4.71
C TYR A 181 -0.24 -13.06 4.02
N HIS A 182 -0.54 -13.95 3.08
CA HIS A 182 0.40 -14.31 2.04
C HIS A 182 -0.35 -14.62 0.75
N SER A 183 0.36 -14.59 -0.37
CA SER A 183 -0.23 -14.79 -1.68
C SER A 183 0.68 -15.52 -2.62
N LYS A 184 0.09 -16.24 -3.57
CA LYS A 184 0.80 -16.63 -4.79
C LYS A 184 1.04 -15.40 -5.68
N CYS A 185 1.82 -15.60 -6.74
CA CYS A 185 2.03 -14.58 -7.77
C CYS A 185 0.70 -14.23 -8.43
N HIS A 186 0.36 -12.94 -8.47
CA HIS A 186 -0.85 -12.41 -9.10
C HIS A 186 -0.61 -10.98 -9.59
N ILE A 187 -1.61 -10.45 -10.29
CA ILE A 187 -1.75 -9.03 -10.59
C ILE A 187 -3.05 -8.53 -9.97
N ASP A 188 -3.07 -7.26 -9.61
CA ASP A 188 -4.27 -6.59 -9.13
C ASP A 188 -4.84 -5.69 -10.24
N HIS A 189 -6.17 -5.58 -10.27
CA HIS A 189 -6.90 -4.73 -11.22
C HIS A 189 -7.21 -3.37 -10.61
N ASP A 190 -6.17 -2.70 -10.11
CA ASP A 190 -6.25 -1.35 -9.59
C ASP A 190 -5.95 -0.34 -10.71
N MET A 191 -6.58 0.83 -10.62
CA MET A 191 -6.46 1.88 -11.62
C MET A 191 -5.11 2.60 -11.54
N PHE A 192 -4.55 2.69 -10.34
CA PHE A 192 -3.31 3.42 -10.04
C PHE A 192 -2.39 2.58 -9.16
N PHE A 193 -1.25 3.14 -8.78
CA PHE A 193 -0.32 2.49 -7.86
C PHE A 193 -0.95 2.27 -6.49
N THR A 194 -0.59 1.16 -5.86
CA THR A 194 -1.07 0.77 -4.53
C THR A 194 0.00 1.10 -3.50
N VAL A 195 -0.43 1.66 -2.37
CA VAL A 195 0.43 1.95 -1.22
C VAL A 195 0.19 0.89 -0.19
N ALA A 196 1.23 0.18 0.22
CA ALA A 196 1.18 -0.83 1.25
C ALA A 196 2.12 -0.49 2.40
N THR A 197 1.73 -0.91 3.60
CA THR A 197 2.61 -0.95 4.77
C THR A 197 2.33 -2.21 5.56
N VAL A 198 3.24 -2.55 6.48
CA VAL A 198 3.12 -3.72 7.34
C VAL A 198 3.33 -3.33 8.79
N VAL A 199 2.73 -4.07 9.70
CA VAL A 199 2.98 -3.91 11.14
C VAL A 199 3.01 -5.29 11.81
N GLY A 200 4.05 -5.51 12.61
CA GLY A 200 4.23 -6.73 13.40
C GLY A 200 3.69 -6.55 14.82
N PRO A 201 3.43 -7.65 15.54
CA PRO A 201 2.91 -7.61 16.90
C PRO A 201 3.94 -7.10 17.93
N ASP A 202 5.23 -7.23 17.63
CA ASP A 202 6.31 -6.77 18.51
C ASP A 202 6.73 -5.36 18.11
N SER A 203 6.34 -4.38 18.93
CA SER A 203 6.70 -2.97 18.75
C SER A 203 8.14 -2.66 19.15
N ASN A 204 8.85 -3.61 19.79
CA ASN A 204 10.20 -3.38 20.31
C ASN A 204 11.30 -3.61 19.28
N ASN A 205 11.03 -4.31 18.17
CA ASN A 205 12.01 -4.56 17.12
C ASN A 205 11.55 -4.03 15.75
N ALA A 206 11.63 -2.72 15.56
CA ALA A 206 11.32 -2.07 14.27
C ALA A 206 12.26 -2.48 13.12
N ASP A 207 13.40 -3.13 13.42
CA ASP A 207 14.36 -3.61 12.43
C ASP A 207 14.04 -5.02 11.90
N ASP A 208 13.09 -5.73 12.53
CA ASP A 208 12.73 -7.09 12.12
C ASP A 208 11.98 -7.11 10.79
N ILE A 209 12.50 -7.91 9.85
CA ILE A 209 11.83 -8.18 8.58
C ILE A 209 10.63 -9.09 8.84
N ILE A 210 9.45 -8.61 8.50
CA ILE A 210 8.18 -9.30 8.70
C ILE A 210 7.76 -10.03 7.43
N TYR A 211 7.86 -9.36 6.29
CA TYR A 211 7.45 -9.89 4.99
C TYR A 211 8.55 -9.69 3.95
N TYR A 212 8.51 -10.51 2.91
CA TYR A 212 9.11 -10.18 1.63
C TYR A 212 8.00 -9.93 0.61
N PHE A 213 7.97 -8.71 0.05
CA PHE A 213 7.16 -8.41 -1.13
C PHE A 213 7.99 -8.69 -2.37
N VAL A 214 7.44 -9.46 -3.31
CA VAL A 214 8.22 -10.09 -4.38
C VAL A 214 7.67 -9.73 -5.74
N PHE A 215 8.56 -9.37 -6.67
CA PHE A 215 8.29 -9.17 -8.09
C PHE A 215 9.01 -10.27 -8.90
N PRO A 216 8.40 -11.45 -9.08
CA PRO A 216 9.09 -12.64 -9.58
C PRO A 216 9.51 -12.53 -11.06
N THR A 217 8.86 -11.68 -11.85
CA THR A 217 9.13 -11.54 -13.29
C THR A 217 10.27 -10.56 -13.61
N TYR A 218 10.83 -9.89 -12.61
CA TYR A 218 11.87 -8.87 -12.81
C TYR A 218 13.27 -9.38 -12.51
N GLY A 219 14.09 -9.46 -13.57
CA GLY A 219 15.44 -10.03 -13.52
C GLY A 219 15.43 -11.56 -13.49
N LYS A 220 16.62 -12.18 -13.55
CA LYS A 220 16.76 -13.65 -13.61
C LYS A 220 16.19 -14.39 -12.39
N PHE A 221 16.12 -13.73 -11.24
CA PHE A 221 15.76 -14.34 -9.96
C PHE A 221 14.55 -13.67 -9.27
N GLY A 222 13.89 -12.73 -9.95
CA GLY A 222 12.93 -11.83 -9.32
C GLY A 222 13.59 -10.79 -8.40
N ILE A 223 12.79 -9.84 -7.94
CA ILE A 223 13.16 -8.88 -6.91
C ILE A 223 12.43 -9.22 -5.61
N LYS A 224 13.14 -9.23 -4.48
CA LYS A 224 12.55 -9.36 -3.14
C LYS A 224 12.77 -8.09 -2.34
N ILE A 225 11.72 -7.62 -1.67
CA ILE A 225 11.73 -6.40 -0.88
C ILE A 225 11.41 -6.80 0.56
N PRO A 226 12.37 -6.71 1.50
CA PRO A 226 12.07 -6.94 2.90
C PRO A 226 11.20 -5.79 3.41
N LEU A 227 10.14 -6.10 4.16
CA LEU A 227 9.26 -5.13 4.79
C LEU A 227 9.30 -5.30 6.31
N ARG A 228 9.52 -4.20 7.01
CA ARG A 228 9.52 -4.06 8.47
C ARG A 228 8.32 -3.26 8.93
N SER A 229 8.01 -3.29 10.22
CA SER A 229 6.93 -2.48 10.80
C SER A 229 7.06 -1.01 10.40
N GLY A 230 6.04 -0.48 9.73
CA GLY A 230 5.99 0.91 9.27
C GLY A 230 6.66 1.20 7.93
N ASP A 231 7.38 0.23 7.32
CA ASP A 231 7.90 0.41 5.96
C ASP A 231 6.74 0.74 5.01
N THR A 232 6.92 1.73 4.13
CA THR A 232 5.94 2.07 3.09
C THR A 232 6.45 1.63 1.73
N LEU A 233 5.62 0.89 1.00
CA LEU A 233 5.87 0.43 -0.36
C LEU A 233 4.79 1.00 -1.29
N LEU A 234 5.18 1.79 -2.27
CA LEU A 234 4.34 2.15 -3.40
C LEU A 234 4.67 1.19 -4.55
N PHE A 235 3.69 0.48 -5.10
CA PHE A 235 3.96 -0.45 -6.21
C PHE A 235 2.93 -0.38 -7.33
N ASN A 236 3.33 -0.84 -8.51
CA ASN A 236 2.45 -0.99 -9.64
C ASN A 236 1.68 -2.32 -9.54
N PRO A 237 0.36 -2.30 -9.30
CA PRO A 237 -0.43 -3.52 -9.12
C PRO A 237 -0.60 -4.34 -10.40
N SER A 238 -0.40 -3.73 -11.57
CA SER A 238 -0.47 -4.42 -12.88
C SER A 238 0.77 -5.26 -13.19
N ILE A 239 1.79 -5.20 -12.33
CA ILE A 239 2.98 -6.03 -12.44
C ILE A 239 2.78 -7.30 -11.61
N PRO A 240 3.15 -8.50 -12.11
CA PRO A 240 3.12 -9.72 -11.32
C PRO A 240 3.89 -9.60 -10.01
N HIS A 241 3.22 -9.85 -8.89
CA HIS A 241 3.77 -9.75 -7.55
C HIS A 241 3.20 -10.78 -6.57
N SER A 242 3.87 -10.99 -5.45
CA SER A 242 3.41 -11.87 -4.36
C SER A 242 3.93 -11.39 -3.01
N CYS A 243 3.29 -11.84 -1.93
CA CYS A 243 3.78 -11.62 -0.56
C CYS A 243 4.13 -12.95 0.10
N SER A 244 5.28 -13.02 0.76
CA SER A 244 5.69 -14.20 1.53
C SER A 244 4.76 -14.45 2.72
N ASN A 245 4.89 -15.63 3.34
CA ASN A 245 4.41 -15.81 4.71
C ASN A 245 5.05 -14.76 5.64
N PRO A 246 4.33 -14.31 6.67
CA PRO A 246 4.95 -13.49 7.70
C PRO A 246 5.98 -14.30 8.49
N LYS A 247 7.03 -13.64 8.96
CA LYS A 247 8.03 -14.24 9.86
C LYS A 247 7.41 -14.73 11.18
N THR A 248 6.38 -14.03 11.68
CA THR A 248 5.66 -14.35 12.92
C THR A 248 4.15 -14.17 12.74
N LYS A 249 3.34 -14.87 13.54
CA LYS A 249 1.87 -14.70 13.52
C LYS A 249 1.45 -13.37 14.15
N GLY A 250 0.26 -12.89 13.80
CA GLY A 250 -0.29 -11.62 14.28
C GLY A 250 0.22 -10.40 13.52
N CYS A 251 0.87 -10.60 12.36
CA CYS A 251 1.34 -9.51 11.52
C CYS A 251 0.22 -9.02 10.61
N PHE A 252 0.19 -7.73 10.33
CA PHE A 252 -0.76 -7.13 9.40
C PHE A 252 -0.03 -6.59 8.19
N ILE A 253 -0.66 -6.76 7.03
CA ILE A 253 -0.41 -5.93 5.86
C ILE A 253 -1.66 -5.10 5.63
N MET A 254 -1.45 -3.84 5.24
CA MET A 254 -2.54 -2.94 4.88
C MET A 254 -2.19 -2.22 3.60
N SER A 255 -3.20 -1.95 2.77
CA SER A 255 -3.02 -1.26 1.51
C SER A 255 -4.14 -0.27 1.21
N ALA A 256 -3.76 0.87 0.66
CA ALA A 256 -4.65 1.87 0.09
C ALA A 256 -4.54 1.82 -1.44
N TYR A 257 -5.68 1.65 -2.11
CA TYR A 257 -5.75 1.49 -3.56
C TYR A 257 -7.08 2.00 -4.12
N VAL A 258 -7.13 2.12 -5.45
CA VAL A 258 -8.35 2.44 -6.20
C VAL A 258 -8.60 1.33 -7.20
N SER A 259 -9.65 0.54 -6.99
CA SER A 259 -9.98 -0.55 -7.90
C SER A 259 -10.49 -0.01 -9.23
N LYS A 260 -9.99 -0.56 -10.36
CA LYS A 260 -10.52 -0.27 -11.69
C LYS A 260 -12.02 -0.55 -11.77
N LYS A 261 -12.53 -1.55 -11.03
CA LYS A 261 -13.97 -1.85 -11.04
C LYS A 261 -14.79 -0.74 -10.38
N THR A 262 -14.33 -0.18 -9.25
CA THR A 262 -14.97 0.98 -8.61
C THR A 262 -15.03 2.16 -9.58
N VAL A 263 -13.95 2.35 -10.34
CA VAL A 263 -13.80 3.43 -11.31
C VAL A 263 -14.78 3.30 -12.48
N LEU A 264 -14.88 2.11 -13.06
CA LEU A 264 -15.75 1.86 -14.21
C LEU A 264 -17.25 1.81 -13.86
N ASN A 265 -17.60 1.56 -12.60
CA ASN A 265 -18.98 1.43 -12.14
C ASN A 265 -19.60 2.73 -11.65
N SER A 266 -18.80 3.69 -11.20
CA SER A 266 -19.29 5.08 -11.22
C SER A 266 -19.54 5.42 -12.69
N ASN A 267 -20.74 5.88 -13.06
CA ASN A 267 -21.16 6.26 -14.42
C ASN A 267 -20.35 7.46 -14.98
N VAL A 268 -19.02 7.36 -14.96
CA VAL A 268 -18.03 8.44 -15.08
C VAL A 268 -17.13 8.20 -16.31
N LEU A 269 -17.54 7.30 -17.21
CA LEU A 269 -16.95 7.13 -18.55
C LEU A 269 -18.01 7.20 -19.64
#